data_AF-A0A174N8V4-F1
#
_entry.id   AF-A0A174N8V4-F1
#
_cell.length_a   1.000
_cell.length_b   1.000
_cell.length_c   1.000
_cell.angle_alpha   90.00
_cell.angle_beta   90.00
_cell.angle_gamma   90.00
#
_symmetry.space_group_name_H-M   'P 1'
#
loop_
_entity.id
_entity.type
_entity.pdbx_description
1 polymer ?
#
loop_
_entity_poly.entity_id
_entity_poly.type
_entity_poly.pdbx_seq_one_letter_code
_entity_poly.pdbx_strand_id
1 'polypeptide(L)'
;MSKAIGMIEFKTTSTGVTAADAMVKTSEVEIVEAQTVCPGKYIAIITGDLSAVKAAVDTAVTTYEDKCIDSFVLGNPHESIFPAIYGTTQVEDISALGILETYDAASIIEAADQAAKTAIVDLIELRIAKGMCGKSYMMITGEVSAVEASIDRAKELVAAKGMYLDSSVIAHPDRRMIGSIL
;
A
#
# COMPACT_ATOMS: atom_id res chain seq x y z
N MET A 1 -7.19 16.01 -10.05
CA MET A 1 -6.06 16.52 -9.24
C MET A 1 -5.23 15.33 -8.83
N SER A 2 -3.90 15.40 -8.96
CA SER A 2 -3.01 14.33 -8.52
C SER A 2 -3.03 14.28 -6.99
N LYS A 3 -3.57 13.20 -6.42
CA LYS A 3 -3.51 12.97 -4.98
C LYS A 3 -2.08 12.59 -4.57
N ALA A 4 -1.81 12.58 -3.27
CA ALA A 4 -0.65 11.95 -2.66
C ALA A 4 -1.12 10.93 -1.61
N ILE A 5 -0.26 9.99 -1.27
CA ILE A 5 -0.43 9.09 -0.13
C ILE A 5 0.68 9.40 0.88
N GLY A 6 0.30 9.57 2.13
CA GLY A 6 1.23 9.58 3.25
C GLY A 6 0.95 8.38 4.13
N MET A 7 1.99 7.74 4.62
CA MET A 7 1.85 6.69 5.64
C MET A 7 2.83 6.95 6.76
N ILE A 8 2.39 6.63 7.97
CA ILE A 8 3.22 6.65 9.16
C ILE A 8 2.98 5.41 10.01
N GLU A 9 4.04 4.91 10.64
CA GLU A 9 4.03 3.77 11.54
C GLU A 9 4.56 4.16 12.92
N PHE A 10 3.86 3.72 13.98
CA PHE A 10 4.18 4.03 15.37
C PHE A 10 4.31 2.77 16.23
N LYS A 11 5.15 2.85 17.26
CA LYS A 11 5.39 1.77 18.23
C LYS A 11 4.17 1.36 19.03
N THR A 12 3.22 2.27 19.26
CA THR A 12 2.05 2.01 20.13
C THR A 12 0.76 2.57 19.55
N THR A 13 -0.35 1.86 19.75
CA THR A 13 -1.71 2.30 19.35
C THR A 13 -2.08 3.66 19.89
N SER A 14 -1.80 3.93 21.18
CA SER A 14 -2.13 5.22 21.79
C SER A 14 -1.48 6.38 21.03
N THR A 15 -0.19 6.27 20.72
CA THR A 15 0.54 7.29 19.98
C THR A 15 0.02 7.41 18.55
N GLY A 16 -0.18 6.27 17.88
CA GLY A 16 -0.65 6.26 16.50
C GLY A 16 -2.02 6.91 16.32
N VAL A 17 -2.96 6.68 17.24
CA VAL A 17 -4.28 7.34 17.22
C VAL A 17 -4.14 8.86 17.44
N THR A 18 -3.34 9.29 18.42
CA THR A 18 -3.12 10.73 18.65
C THR A 18 -2.38 11.41 17.49
N ALA A 19 -1.46 10.70 16.85
CA ALA A 19 -0.75 11.20 15.69
C ALA A 19 -1.66 11.31 14.46
N ALA A 20 -2.52 10.32 14.22
CA ALA A 20 -3.53 10.38 13.15
C ALA A 20 -4.49 11.57 13.34
N ASP A 21 -4.94 11.83 14.57
CA ASP A 21 -5.74 13.00 14.93
C ASP A 21 -4.97 14.33 14.67
N ALA A 22 -3.68 14.38 15.00
CA ALA A 22 -2.84 15.54 14.70
C ALA A 22 -2.70 15.76 13.19
N MET A 23 -2.46 14.70 12.40
CA MET A 23 -2.30 14.78 10.94
C MET A 23 -3.49 15.44 10.24
N VAL A 24 -4.73 15.00 10.56
CA VAL A 24 -5.95 15.55 9.96
C VAL A 24 -6.27 16.97 10.45
N LYS A 25 -5.73 17.40 11.59
CA LYS A 25 -5.85 18.77 12.10
C LYS A 25 -4.82 19.74 11.52
N THR A 26 -3.67 19.22 11.08
CA THR A 26 -2.59 20.02 10.51
C THR A 26 -2.94 20.58 9.13
N SER A 27 -3.62 19.80 8.30
CA SER A 27 -3.87 20.15 6.90
C SER A 27 -5.08 19.41 6.34
N GLU A 28 -5.55 19.83 5.17
CA GLU A 28 -6.67 19.20 4.47
C GLU A 28 -6.26 17.84 3.88
N VAL A 29 -6.41 16.79 4.68
CA VAL A 29 -6.16 15.39 4.31
C VAL A 29 -7.28 14.49 4.81
N GLU A 30 -7.49 13.39 4.11
CA GLU A 30 -8.44 12.34 4.46
C GLU A 30 -7.70 11.10 4.97
N ILE A 31 -8.27 10.39 5.95
CA ILE A 31 -7.74 9.10 6.39
C ILE A 31 -8.21 8.02 5.41
N VAL A 32 -7.25 7.33 4.80
CA VAL A 32 -7.47 6.13 3.99
C VAL A 32 -7.56 4.91 4.90
N GLU A 33 -6.65 4.77 5.85
CA GLU A 33 -6.62 3.65 6.78
C GLU A 33 -5.98 4.06 8.10
N ALA A 34 -6.49 3.57 9.23
CA ALA A 34 -5.90 3.81 10.54
C ALA A 34 -6.19 2.62 11.45
N GLN A 35 -5.17 1.82 11.76
CA GLN A 35 -5.36 0.54 12.44
C GLN A 35 -4.15 0.09 13.25
N THR A 36 -4.42 -0.75 14.26
CA THR A 36 -3.38 -1.51 14.96
C THR A 36 -2.93 -2.68 14.10
N VAL A 37 -1.62 -2.92 14.04
CA VAL A 37 -1.00 -4.02 13.28
C VAL A 37 -0.09 -4.85 14.19
N CYS A 38 0.05 -6.14 13.89
CA CYS A 38 0.83 -7.06 14.72
C CYS A 38 2.31 -6.64 14.83
N PRO A 39 2.94 -6.72 16.02
CA PRO A 39 2.42 -7.26 17.29
C PRO A 39 1.78 -6.21 18.24
N GLY A 40 1.44 -5.02 17.76
CA GLY A 40 0.96 -3.91 18.58
C GLY A 40 1.41 -2.52 18.11
N LYS A 41 1.94 -2.44 16.88
CA LYS A 41 2.26 -1.20 16.19
C LYS A 41 0.96 -0.56 15.69
N TYR A 42 1.04 0.68 15.21
CA TYR A 42 -0.09 1.37 14.61
C TYR A 42 0.33 2.01 13.30
N ILE A 43 -0.48 1.84 12.26
CA ILE A 43 -0.28 2.54 10.99
C ILE A 43 -1.43 3.50 10.74
N ALA A 44 -1.11 4.63 10.13
CA ALA A 44 -2.09 5.55 9.57
C ALA A 44 -1.67 5.92 8.15
N ILE A 45 -2.62 5.84 7.21
CA ILE A 45 -2.49 6.18 5.81
C ILE A 45 -3.46 7.33 5.53
N ILE A 46 -2.94 8.40 4.95
CA ILE A 46 -3.69 9.60 4.61
C ILE A 46 -3.55 9.93 3.13
N THR A 47 -4.51 10.67 2.59
CA THR A 47 -4.47 11.18 1.23
C THR A 47 -4.91 12.64 1.15
N GLY A 48 -4.44 13.35 0.13
CA GLY A 48 -4.73 14.76 -0.09
C GLY A 48 -3.78 15.33 -1.13
N ASP A 49 -3.66 16.66 -1.18
CA ASP A 49 -2.63 17.31 -1.99
C ASP A 49 -1.23 17.01 -1.45
N LEU A 50 -0.23 16.96 -2.33
CA LEU A 50 1.14 16.60 -1.95
C LEU A 50 1.71 17.46 -0.81
N SER A 51 1.43 18.78 -0.83
CA SER A 51 1.87 19.68 0.23
C SER A 51 1.14 19.45 1.54
N ALA A 52 -0.17 19.19 1.50
CA ALA A 52 -0.97 18.89 2.69
C ALA A 52 -0.50 17.58 3.33
N VAL A 53 -0.37 16.51 2.53
CA VAL A 53 0.12 15.21 3.00
C VAL A 53 1.51 15.32 3.63
N LYS A 54 2.45 16.05 2.99
CA LYS A 54 3.78 16.30 3.57
C LYS A 54 3.69 17.02 4.92
N ALA A 55 2.93 18.11 4.99
CA ALA A 55 2.78 18.88 6.23
C ALA A 55 2.19 18.03 7.37
N ALA A 56 1.17 17.22 7.08
CA ALA A 56 0.57 16.29 8.02
C ALA A 56 1.58 15.25 8.54
N VAL A 57 2.28 14.55 7.64
CA VAL A 57 3.29 13.55 8.01
C VAL A 57 4.42 14.18 8.81
N ASP A 58 5.00 15.29 8.34
CA ASP A 58 6.12 15.99 9.02
C ASP A 58 5.73 16.42 10.44
N THR A 59 4.50 16.89 10.64
CA THR A 59 4.00 17.25 11.97
C THR A 59 3.93 16.04 12.89
N ALA A 60 3.43 14.90 12.41
CA ALA A 60 3.32 13.69 13.20
C ALA A 60 4.70 13.10 13.54
N VAL A 61 5.63 13.08 12.58
CA VAL A 61 7.02 12.64 12.80
C VAL A 61 7.70 13.52 13.84
N THR A 62 7.58 14.85 13.72
CA THR A 62 8.24 15.80 14.64
C THR A 62 7.64 15.74 16.05
N THR A 63 6.32 15.64 16.16
CA THR A 63 5.61 15.67 17.46
C THR A 63 5.81 14.38 18.26
N TYR A 64 5.98 13.25 17.57
CA TYR A 64 6.02 11.91 18.16
C TYR A 64 7.29 11.13 17.77
N GLU A 65 8.41 11.85 17.57
CA GLU A 65 9.67 11.33 17.03
C GLU A 65 10.18 10.07 17.77
N ASP A 66 10.09 10.05 19.10
CA ASP A 66 10.57 8.95 19.95
C ASP A 66 9.82 7.63 19.72
N LYS A 67 8.61 7.70 19.17
CA LYS A 67 7.71 6.57 18.94
C LYS A 67 7.42 6.31 17.47
N CYS A 68 7.83 7.19 16.58
CA CYS A 68 7.80 6.96 15.15
C CYS A 68 8.74 5.78 14.81
N ILE A 69 8.25 4.86 13.97
CA ILE A 69 9.03 3.74 13.44
C ILE A 69 9.47 4.07 12.03
N ASP A 70 8.51 4.45 11.19
CA ASP A 70 8.74 4.74 9.78
C ASP A 70 7.67 5.69 9.25
N SER A 71 7.98 6.39 8.16
CA SER A 71 7.05 7.27 7.47
C SER A 71 7.47 7.45 6.02
N PHE A 72 6.50 7.55 5.11
CA PHE A 72 6.78 7.93 3.73
C PHE A 72 5.67 8.80 3.12
N VAL A 73 6.02 9.48 2.03
CA VAL A 73 5.08 10.23 1.19
C VAL A 73 5.30 9.86 -0.27
N LEU A 74 4.25 9.36 -0.91
CA LEU A 74 4.20 9.06 -2.35
C LEU A 74 3.37 10.10 -3.08
N GLY A 75 4.01 10.82 -3.99
CA GLY A 75 3.33 11.80 -4.85
C GLY A 75 2.75 11.14 -6.10
N ASN A 76 1.55 11.59 -6.49
CA ASN A 76 0.85 11.16 -7.70
C ASN A 76 0.74 9.62 -7.81
N PRO A 77 0.15 8.93 -6.82
CA PRO A 77 -0.07 7.50 -6.88
C PRO A 77 -1.05 7.17 -8.01
N HIS A 78 -0.91 5.98 -8.59
CA HIS A 78 -1.88 5.47 -9.56
C HIS A 78 -3.28 5.39 -8.94
N GLU A 79 -4.31 5.76 -9.71
CA GLU A 79 -5.67 5.92 -9.19
C GLU A 79 -6.28 4.61 -8.66
N SER A 80 -5.89 3.47 -9.24
CA SER A 80 -6.34 2.15 -8.80
C SER A 80 -5.82 1.71 -7.43
N ILE A 81 -4.85 2.41 -6.84
CA ILE A 81 -4.34 2.07 -5.50
C ILE A 81 -5.43 2.23 -4.44
N PHE A 82 -6.21 3.29 -4.50
CA PHE A 82 -7.25 3.57 -3.51
C PHE A 82 -8.33 2.47 -3.44
N PRO A 83 -9.01 2.10 -4.55
CA PRO A 83 -9.98 1.00 -4.50
C PRO A 83 -9.34 -0.33 -4.10
N ALA A 84 -8.06 -0.57 -4.45
CA ALA A 84 -7.35 -1.78 -4.03
C ALA A 84 -7.09 -1.83 -2.51
N ILE A 85 -6.78 -0.68 -1.88
CA ILE A 85 -6.65 -0.57 -0.41
C ILE A 85 -8.01 -0.79 0.26
N TYR A 86 -9.07 -0.18 -0.28
CA TYR A 86 -10.42 -0.30 0.27
C TYR A 86 -11.06 -1.68 0.05
N GLY A 87 -10.49 -2.52 -0.82
CA GLY A 87 -11.08 -3.79 -1.22
C GLY A 87 -12.35 -3.60 -2.06
N THR A 88 -12.43 -2.52 -2.83
CA THR A 88 -13.58 -2.16 -3.66
C THR A 88 -13.28 -2.18 -5.15
N THR A 89 -12.13 -2.70 -5.57
CA THR A 89 -11.82 -2.89 -7.00
C THR A 89 -12.83 -3.85 -7.61
N GLN A 90 -13.45 -3.43 -8.72
CA GLN A 90 -14.30 -4.31 -9.51
C GLN A 90 -13.46 -4.97 -10.59
N VAL A 91 -13.38 -6.30 -10.56
CA VAL A 91 -12.66 -7.09 -11.56
C VAL A 91 -13.61 -8.14 -12.12
N GLU A 92 -13.88 -8.06 -13.42
CA GLU A 92 -14.86 -8.93 -14.08
C GLU A 92 -14.25 -10.26 -14.55
N ASP A 93 -13.01 -10.23 -15.06
CA ASP A 93 -12.30 -11.43 -15.52
C ASP A 93 -10.81 -11.37 -15.16
N ILE A 94 -10.25 -12.51 -14.77
CA ILE A 94 -8.85 -12.64 -14.36
C ILE A 94 -8.13 -13.54 -15.35
N SER A 95 -7.40 -12.91 -16.28
CA SER A 95 -6.63 -13.62 -17.30
C SER A 95 -5.32 -14.18 -16.75
N ALA A 96 -4.57 -13.34 -16.04
CA ALA A 96 -3.41 -13.73 -15.25
C ALA A 96 -3.51 -13.14 -13.84
N LEU A 97 -2.90 -13.79 -12.85
CA LEU A 97 -2.82 -13.29 -11.48
C LEU A 97 -1.36 -13.07 -11.10
N GLY A 98 -1.00 -11.83 -10.78
CA GLY A 98 0.29 -11.47 -10.21
C GLY A 98 0.16 -11.23 -8.72
N ILE A 99 1.12 -11.75 -7.95
CA ILE A 99 1.19 -11.61 -6.50
C ILE A 99 2.59 -11.14 -6.14
N LEU A 100 2.70 -10.15 -5.26
CA LEU A 100 3.97 -9.71 -4.70
C LEU A 100 3.79 -9.41 -3.22
N GLU A 101 4.74 -9.87 -2.40
CA GLU A 101 4.78 -9.66 -0.97
C GLU A 101 6.00 -8.83 -0.56
N THR A 102 5.84 -7.97 0.44
CA THR A 102 6.91 -7.20 1.09
C THR A 102 6.92 -7.40 2.60
N TYR A 103 8.08 -7.13 3.21
CA TYR A 103 8.26 -7.21 4.66
C TYR A 103 7.64 -6.05 5.46
N ASP A 104 7.34 -4.93 4.79
CA ASP A 104 6.71 -3.77 5.39
C ASP A 104 5.50 -3.28 4.56
N ALA A 105 4.78 -2.31 5.12
CA ALA A 105 3.60 -1.71 4.53
C ALA A 105 3.90 -0.55 3.56
N ALA A 106 5.03 0.15 3.73
CA ALA A 106 5.40 1.24 2.84
C ALA A 106 5.78 0.73 1.45
N SER A 107 6.59 -0.32 1.40
CA SER A 107 7.11 -0.88 0.15
C SER A 107 6.01 -1.50 -0.70
N ILE A 108 4.94 -2.06 -0.11
CA ILE A 108 3.85 -2.61 -0.92
C ILE A 108 3.07 -1.52 -1.66
N ILE A 109 2.91 -0.35 -1.04
CA ILE A 109 2.19 0.78 -1.66
C ILE A 109 3.02 1.32 -2.84
N GLU A 110 4.33 1.45 -2.67
CA GLU A 110 5.23 1.85 -3.75
C GLU A 110 5.32 0.78 -4.85
N ALA A 111 5.33 -0.50 -4.48
CA ALA A 111 5.31 -1.62 -5.43
C ALA A 111 4.04 -1.61 -6.27
N ALA A 112 2.88 -1.42 -5.64
CA ALA A 112 1.59 -1.34 -6.33
C ALA A 112 1.52 -0.14 -7.28
N ASP A 113 2.04 1.02 -6.85
CA ASP A 113 2.16 2.19 -7.72
C ASP A 113 3.05 1.95 -8.93
N GLN A 114 4.23 1.35 -8.73
CA GLN A 114 5.13 1.02 -9.83
C GLN A 114 4.51 -0.02 -10.77
N ALA A 115 3.90 -1.08 -10.25
CA ALA A 115 3.24 -2.09 -11.06
C ALA A 115 2.15 -1.47 -11.95
N ALA A 116 1.24 -0.70 -11.36
CA ALA A 116 0.14 -0.07 -12.09
C ALA A 116 0.61 0.98 -13.13
N LYS A 117 1.79 1.58 -12.94
CA LYS A 117 2.39 2.51 -13.90
C LYS A 117 3.24 1.83 -14.98
N THR A 118 3.56 0.54 -14.82
CA THR A 118 4.48 -0.18 -15.72
C THR A 118 3.76 -0.72 -16.95
N ALA A 119 2.59 -1.33 -16.77
CA ALA A 119 1.79 -1.89 -17.85
C ALA A 119 0.29 -1.75 -17.55
N ILE A 120 -0.54 -2.14 -18.51
CA ILE A 120 -2.00 -2.15 -18.34
C ILE A 120 -2.37 -3.35 -17.46
N VAL A 121 -2.54 -3.09 -16.17
CA VAL A 121 -2.95 -4.08 -15.14
C VAL A 121 -3.94 -3.43 -14.18
N ASP A 122 -4.85 -4.25 -13.64
CA ASP A 122 -5.77 -3.85 -12.60
C ASP A 122 -5.26 -4.30 -11.22
N LEU A 123 -5.21 -3.36 -10.26
CA LEU A 123 -4.89 -3.67 -8.87
C LEU A 123 -6.14 -4.25 -8.18
N ILE A 124 -6.16 -5.56 -7.96
CA ILE A 124 -7.28 -6.25 -7.31
C ILE A 124 -7.34 -5.90 -5.82
N GLU A 125 -6.24 -6.14 -5.11
CA GLU A 125 -6.17 -5.98 -3.67
C GLU A 125 -4.80 -5.46 -3.28
N LEU A 126 -4.78 -4.55 -2.29
CA LEU A 126 -3.59 -4.16 -1.57
C LEU A 126 -3.80 -4.41 -0.07
N ARG A 127 -3.27 -5.53 0.44
CA ARG A 127 -3.45 -5.92 1.85
C ARG A 127 -2.26 -5.48 2.69
N ILE A 128 -2.49 -4.48 3.54
CA ILE A 128 -1.45 -3.76 4.27
C ILE A 128 -1.42 -4.21 5.74
N ALA A 129 -0.36 -4.91 6.15
CA ALA A 129 -0.04 -5.25 7.55
C ALA A 129 -1.16 -5.92 8.39
N LYS A 130 -2.20 -6.48 7.77
CA LYS A 130 -3.35 -7.12 8.43
C LYS A 130 -3.02 -8.54 8.88
N GLY A 131 -2.62 -8.70 10.14
CA GLY A 131 -2.42 -10.03 10.77
C GLY A 131 -1.17 -10.79 10.33
N MET A 132 -0.25 -10.14 9.59
CA MET A 132 0.90 -10.78 8.95
C MET A 132 2.25 -10.28 9.49
N CYS A 133 2.28 -9.79 10.73
CA CYS A 133 3.51 -9.27 11.38
C CYS A 133 4.27 -8.22 10.56
N GLY A 134 3.54 -7.26 9.99
CA GLY A 134 4.11 -6.17 9.18
C GLY A 134 4.22 -6.48 7.68
N LYS A 135 4.16 -7.75 7.29
CA LYS A 135 4.12 -8.13 5.88
C LYS A 135 2.87 -7.60 5.22
N SER A 136 3.00 -7.33 3.93
CA SER A 136 1.92 -6.86 3.08
C SER A 136 2.02 -7.50 1.72
N TYR A 137 0.92 -7.61 1.00
CA TYR A 137 0.93 -8.14 -0.36
C TYR A 137 -0.03 -7.36 -1.26
N MET A 138 0.20 -7.48 -2.57
CA MET A 138 -0.71 -7.02 -3.60
C MET A 138 -1.12 -8.17 -4.51
N MET A 139 -2.31 -8.05 -5.10
CA MET A 139 -2.76 -8.90 -6.19
C MET A 139 -3.13 -8.02 -7.38
N ILE A 140 -2.66 -8.40 -8.57
CA ILE A 140 -2.91 -7.68 -9.82
C ILE A 140 -3.40 -8.63 -10.91
N THR A 141 -4.16 -8.13 -11.87
CA THR A 141 -4.56 -8.90 -13.05
C THR A 141 -4.37 -8.11 -14.35
N GLY A 142 -4.38 -8.83 -15.46
CA GLY A 142 -4.20 -8.32 -16.81
C GLY A 142 -3.76 -9.44 -17.74
N GLU A 143 -3.28 -9.04 -18.92
CA GLU A 143 -2.58 -9.96 -19.83
C GLU A 143 -1.31 -10.52 -19.18
N VAL A 144 -0.98 -11.78 -19.47
CA VAL A 144 0.16 -12.48 -18.82
C VAL A 144 1.44 -11.65 -18.89
N SER A 145 1.79 -11.13 -20.07
CA SER A 145 3.00 -10.33 -20.26
C SER A 145 2.97 -8.98 -19.53
N ALA A 146 1.79 -8.36 -19.39
CA ALA A 146 1.63 -7.12 -18.64
C ALA A 146 1.79 -7.36 -17.13
N VAL A 147 1.25 -8.47 -16.62
CA VAL A 147 1.42 -8.89 -15.24
C VAL A 147 2.88 -9.24 -14.94
N GLU A 148 3.54 -10.02 -15.78
CA GLU A 148 4.97 -10.34 -15.64
C GLU A 148 5.83 -9.07 -15.57
N ALA A 149 5.68 -8.17 -16.54
CA ALA A 149 6.44 -6.92 -16.58
C ALA A 149 6.19 -6.05 -15.32
N SER A 150 4.95 -5.98 -14.86
CA SER A 150 4.57 -5.19 -13.68
C SER A 150 5.13 -5.78 -12.39
N ILE A 151 5.07 -7.10 -12.22
CA ILE A 151 5.65 -7.80 -11.07
C ILE A 151 7.17 -7.68 -11.05
N ASP A 152 7.83 -7.88 -12.19
CA ASP A 152 9.29 -7.77 -12.28
C ASP A 152 9.76 -6.35 -11.93
N ARG A 153 9.09 -5.32 -12.47
CA ARG A 153 9.45 -3.93 -12.19
C ARG A 153 9.21 -3.54 -10.73
N ALA A 154 8.09 -3.98 -10.15
CA ALA A 154 7.79 -3.75 -8.75
C ALA A 154 8.77 -4.49 -7.83
N LYS A 155 9.12 -5.74 -8.17
CA LYS A 155 10.13 -6.54 -7.46
C LYS A 155 11.49 -5.86 -7.45
N GLU A 156 11.98 -5.37 -8.58
CA GLU A 156 13.26 -4.64 -8.66
C GLU A 156 13.27 -3.44 -7.70
N LEU A 157 12.18 -2.67 -7.67
CA LEU A 157 12.04 -1.50 -6.80
C LEU A 157 12.20 -1.88 -5.31
N VAL A 158 11.43 -2.87 -4.85
CA VAL A 158 11.40 -3.23 -3.42
C VAL A 158 12.58 -4.11 -3.01
N ALA A 159 13.17 -4.87 -3.94
CA ALA A 159 14.39 -5.63 -3.72
C ALA A 159 15.59 -4.69 -3.48
N ALA A 160 15.66 -3.56 -4.19
CA ALA A 160 16.70 -2.55 -3.96
C ALA A 160 16.68 -1.97 -2.53
N LYS A 161 15.52 -2.01 -1.86
CA LYS A 161 15.34 -1.58 -0.46
C LYS A 161 15.50 -2.73 0.55
N GLY A 162 15.73 -3.96 0.08
CA GLY A 162 15.75 -5.16 0.92
C GLY A 162 14.38 -5.56 1.49
N MET A 163 13.29 -5.03 0.93
CA MET A 163 11.92 -5.24 1.43
C MET A 163 11.12 -6.27 0.65
N TYR A 164 11.64 -6.75 -0.49
CA TYR A 164 11.07 -7.88 -1.23
C TYR A 164 11.03 -9.15 -0.37
N LEU A 165 9.86 -9.78 -0.27
CA LEU A 165 9.70 -11.08 0.37
C LEU A 165 9.57 -12.19 -0.67
N ASP A 166 8.51 -12.17 -1.49
CA ASP A 166 8.28 -13.14 -2.56
C ASP A 166 7.37 -12.59 -3.65
N SER A 167 7.31 -13.26 -4.80
CA SER A 167 6.37 -12.95 -5.88
C SER A 167 6.06 -14.17 -6.73
N SER A 168 4.90 -14.16 -7.39
CA SER A 168 4.46 -15.22 -8.28
C SER A 168 3.54 -14.68 -9.37
N VAL A 169 3.58 -15.32 -10.53
CA VAL A 169 2.65 -15.05 -11.64
C VAL A 169 2.00 -16.36 -12.05
N ILE A 170 0.67 -16.36 -12.12
CA ILE A 170 -0.14 -17.50 -12.54
C ILE A 170 -0.82 -17.12 -13.86
N ALA A 171 -0.39 -17.74 -14.95
CA ALA A 171 -1.11 -17.67 -16.21
C ALA A 171 -2.38 -18.53 -16.12
N HIS A 172 -3.55 -17.95 -16.41
CA HIS A 172 -4.85 -18.63 -16.42
C HIS A 172 -5.18 -19.35 -15.09
N PRO A 173 -5.34 -18.60 -13.97
CA PRO A 173 -5.64 -19.20 -12.67
C PRO A 173 -6.97 -19.97 -12.66
N ASP A 174 -7.04 -21.07 -11.89
CA ASP A 174 -8.28 -21.85 -11.76
C ASP A 174 -9.39 -20.99 -11.13
N ARG A 175 -10.56 -20.95 -11.77
CA ARG A 175 -11.69 -20.13 -11.34
C ARG A 175 -12.18 -20.43 -9.93
N ARG A 176 -12.07 -21.68 -9.46
CA ARG A 176 -12.47 -22.07 -8.08
C ARG A 176 -11.52 -21.47 -7.05
N MET A 177 -10.23 -21.39 -7.39
CA MET A 177 -9.24 -20.76 -6.54
C MET A 177 -9.51 -19.26 -6.46
N ILE A 178 -9.70 -18.60 -7.61
CA ILE A 178 -10.03 -17.17 -7.70
C ILE A 178 -11.27 -16.83 -6.86
N GLY A 179 -12.39 -17.54 -7.06
CA GLY A 179 -13.63 -17.29 -6.32
C GLY A 179 -13.58 -17.67 -4.83
N SER A 180 -12.45 -18.18 -4.33
CA SER A 180 -12.25 -18.48 -2.90
C SER A 180 -11.40 -17.43 -2.19
N ILE A 181 -10.59 -16.65 -2.92
CA ILE A 181 -9.62 -15.70 -2.33
C ILE A 181 -9.92 -14.23 -2.63
N LEU A 182 -10.74 -13.96 -3.65
CA LEU A 182 -11.24 -12.64 -4.04
C LEU A 182 -12.75 -12.56 -3.78
#